data_AF-A0A7K0A7A2-F1
#
_entry.id   AF-A0A7K0A7A2-F1
#
_cell.length_a   1.000
_cell.length_b   1.000
_cell.length_c   1.000
_cell.angle_alpha   90.00
_cell.angle_beta   90.00
_cell.angle_gamma   90.00
#
_symmetry.space_group_name_H-M   'P 1'
#
loop_
_entity.id
_entity.type
_entity.pdbx_description
1 polymer ?
#
loop_
_entity_poly.entity_id
_entity_poly.type
_entity_poly.pdbx_seq_one_letter_code
_entity_poly.pdbx_strand_id
1 'polypeptide(L)'
;MTVTTTEGEQRARLMHAAYRNGASLTQTAALFGLSKSAVHQAFTRYDLPRRPPRVNRGPLPTSVRPPDDAPPWPVPVGRVPARPEQDWHTRAACTDLPTDLFYPNHNIQTVKDIDRRVVDACNRCPVLPDCLAAGLNDVMAFGEATPQRTARGCAADSTAGVQHELAATTGRTGPRPDRRRSVRRAVRPPRRIRRRPEA
;
A
#
# COMPACT_ATOMS: atom_id res chain seq x y z
N MET A 1 -36.04 3.69 12.23
CA MET A 1 -36.20 3.23 10.84
C MET A 1 -34.81 2.90 10.30
N THR A 2 -34.48 1.63 10.14
CA THR A 2 -33.17 1.20 9.61
C THR A 2 -33.24 1.15 8.09
N VAL A 3 -32.49 2.00 7.40
CA VAL A 3 -32.38 1.97 5.94
C VAL A 3 -31.53 0.76 5.59
N THR A 4 -32.16 -0.29 5.05
CA THR A 4 -31.45 -1.45 4.53
C THR A 4 -30.74 -1.06 3.24
N THR A 5 -29.46 -0.67 3.37
CA THR A 5 -28.59 -0.40 2.22
C THR A 5 -28.58 -1.61 1.30
N THR A 6 -28.84 -1.42 0.00
CA THR A 6 -28.82 -2.53 -0.95
C THR A 6 -27.38 -3.05 -1.13
N GLU A 7 -27.19 -4.36 -1.31
CA GLU A 7 -25.86 -4.96 -1.53
C GLU A 7 -25.10 -4.29 -2.69
N GLY A 8 -25.82 -3.87 -3.74
CA GLY A 8 -25.26 -3.13 -4.86
C GLY A 8 -24.71 -1.76 -4.47
N GLU A 9 -25.38 -1.04 -3.56
CA GLU A 9 -24.92 0.25 -3.06
C GLU A 9 -23.68 0.08 -2.18
N GLN A 10 -23.65 -0.92 -1.29
CA GLN A 10 -22.47 -1.23 -0.49
C GLN A 10 -21.27 -1.56 -1.38
N ARG A 11 -21.47 -2.36 -2.42
CA ARG A 11 -20.41 -2.68 -3.40
C ARG A 11 -19.95 -1.43 -4.15
N ALA A 12 -20.85 -0.54 -4.53
CA ALA A 12 -20.50 0.73 -5.19
C ALA A 12 -19.67 1.65 -4.29
N ARG A 13 -20.01 1.74 -3.00
CA ARG A 13 -19.24 2.49 -2.00
C ARG A 13 -17.83 1.92 -1.81
N LEU A 14 -17.68 0.59 -1.77
CA LEU A 14 -16.34 -0.05 -1.70
C LEU A 14 -15.50 0.23 -2.96
N MET A 15 -16.09 0.17 -4.15
CA MET A 15 -15.41 0.53 -5.39
C MET A 15 -14.96 2.01 -5.37
N HIS A 16 -15.80 2.90 -4.84
CA HIS A 16 -15.49 4.34 -4.73
C HIS A 16 -14.39 4.63 -3.72
N ALA A 17 -14.35 3.90 -2.60
CA ALA A 17 -13.26 4.01 -1.62
C ALA A 17 -11.89 3.68 -2.27
N ALA A 18 -11.80 2.59 -3.03
CA ALA A 18 -10.58 2.25 -3.77
C ALA A 18 -10.18 3.36 -4.77
N TYR A 19 -11.17 3.94 -5.46
CA TYR A 19 -10.96 5.03 -6.41
C TYR A 19 -10.49 6.33 -5.72
N ARG A 20 -11.03 6.68 -4.56
CA ARG A 20 -10.59 7.83 -3.74
C ARG A 20 -9.15 7.67 -3.26
N ASN A 21 -8.73 6.45 -2.95
CA ASN A 21 -7.35 6.11 -2.55
C ASN A 21 -6.35 6.13 -3.73
N GLY A 22 -6.76 6.62 -4.90
CA GLY A 22 -5.87 6.87 -6.02
C GLY A 22 -5.84 5.76 -7.08
N ALA A 23 -6.59 4.67 -6.90
CA ALA A 23 -6.74 3.66 -7.93
C ALA A 23 -7.41 4.26 -9.18
N SER A 24 -6.93 3.89 -10.36
CA SER A 24 -7.60 4.23 -11.62
C SER A 24 -8.89 3.41 -11.79
N LEU A 25 -9.84 3.88 -12.61
CA LEU A 25 -11.06 3.12 -12.92
C LEU A 25 -10.76 1.72 -13.47
N THR A 26 -9.67 1.57 -14.24
CA THR A 26 -9.24 0.27 -14.79
C THR A 26 -8.75 -0.66 -13.68
N GLN A 27 -7.97 -0.14 -12.72
CA GLN A 27 -7.53 -0.92 -11.55
C GLN A 27 -8.70 -1.29 -10.64
N THR A 28 -9.61 -0.37 -10.37
CA THR A 28 -10.85 -0.66 -9.62
C THR A 28 -11.66 -1.74 -10.34
N ALA A 29 -11.80 -1.68 -11.66
CA ALA A 29 -12.50 -2.70 -12.43
C ALA A 29 -11.84 -4.08 -12.28
N ALA A 30 -10.50 -4.15 -12.37
CA ALA A 30 -9.75 -5.38 -12.17
C ALA A 30 -9.91 -5.98 -10.75
N LEU A 31 -9.85 -5.14 -9.71
CA LEU A 31 -10.01 -5.56 -8.32
C LEU A 31 -11.37 -6.22 -8.04
N PHE A 32 -12.42 -5.76 -8.71
CA PHE A 32 -13.80 -6.24 -8.49
C PHE A 32 -14.28 -7.22 -9.57
N GLY A 33 -13.42 -7.61 -10.52
CA GLY A 33 -13.75 -8.52 -11.61
C GLY A 33 -14.82 -7.98 -12.56
N LEU A 34 -14.85 -6.66 -12.77
CA LEU A 34 -15.82 -5.96 -13.61
C LEU A 34 -15.14 -5.30 -14.80
N SER A 35 -15.94 -4.88 -15.80
CA SER A 35 -15.45 -4.00 -16.85
C SER A 35 -15.37 -2.55 -16.38
N LYS A 36 -14.51 -1.75 -17.01
CA LYS A 36 -14.40 -0.30 -16.72
C LYS A 36 -15.75 0.43 -16.90
N SER A 37 -16.52 0.06 -17.91
CA SER A 37 -17.86 0.63 -18.16
C SER A 37 -18.87 0.26 -17.08
N ALA A 38 -18.79 -0.95 -16.52
CA ALA A 38 -19.65 -1.36 -15.41
C ALA A 38 -19.36 -0.57 -14.12
N VAL A 39 -18.09 -0.33 -13.80
CA VAL A 39 -17.71 0.53 -12.67
C VAL A 39 -18.23 1.96 -12.88
N HIS A 40 -18.08 2.48 -14.09
CA HIS A 40 -18.57 3.81 -14.45
C HIS A 40 -20.10 3.93 -14.32
N GLN A 41 -20.84 2.92 -14.79
CA GLN A 41 -22.30 2.85 -14.63
C GLN A 41 -22.71 2.73 -13.15
N ALA A 42 -21.98 1.95 -12.35
CA ALA A 42 -22.25 1.85 -10.92
C ALA A 42 -22.09 3.21 -10.22
N PHE A 43 -21.04 3.97 -10.53
CA PHE A 43 -20.86 5.31 -9.95
C PHE A 43 -21.96 6.28 -10.36
N THR A 44 -22.44 6.22 -11.62
CA THR A 44 -23.59 7.03 -12.05
C THR A 44 -24.88 6.61 -11.36
N ARG A 45 -25.15 5.30 -11.28
CA ARG A 45 -26.40 4.77 -10.73
C ARG A 45 -26.60 5.14 -9.26
N TYR A 46 -25.52 5.19 -8.49
CA TYR A 46 -25.54 5.51 -7.05
C TYR A 46 -25.06 6.94 -6.74
N ASP A 47 -25.01 7.81 -7.76
CA ASP A 47 -24.65 9.23 -7.65
C ASP A 47 -23.33 9.49 -6.89
N LEU A 48 -22.33 8.65 -7.15
CA LEU A 48 -21.02 8.75 -6.51
C LEU A 48 -20.13 9.75 -7.27
N PRO A 49 -19.49 10.70 -6.57
CA PRO A 49 -18.74 11.77 -7.21
C PRO A 49 -17.53 11.20 -7.95
N ARG A 50 -17.37 11.64 -9.20
CA ARG A 50 -16.23 11.27 -10.03
C ARG A 50 -15.08 12.21 -9.73
N ARG A 51 -13.84 11.70 -9.79
CA ARG A 51 -12.69 12.58 -9.75
C ARG A 51 -12.81 13.46 -11.00
N PRO A 52 -12.61 14.78 -10.88
CA PRO A 52 -12.50 15.60 -12.07
C PRO A 52 -11.48 14.94 -13.01
N PRO A 53 -11.72 14.98 -14.33
CA PRO A 53 -10.74 14.50 -15.28
C PRO A 53 -9.41 15.10 -14.85
N ARG A 54 -8.38 14.26 -14.67
CA ARG A 54 -7.03 14.80 -14.51
C ARG A 54 -6.85 15.64 -15.76
N VAL A 55 -6.94 16.96 -15.59
CA VAL A 55 -6.45 17.90 -16.59
C VAL A 55 -5.08 17.32 -16.89
N ASN A 56 -4.86 16.93 -18.14
CA ASN A 56 -3.55 16.47 -18.58
C ASN A 56 -2.63 17.65 -18.24
N ARG A 57 -2.07 17.64 -17.03
CA ARG A 57 -0.82 18.29 -16.73
C ARG A 57 0.02 17.65 -17.82
N GLY A 58 0.38 18.45 -18.82
CA GLY A 58 1.22 17.99 -19.90
C GLY A 58 2.44 17.27 -19.33
N PRO A 59 3.27 16.63 -20.16
CA PRO A 59 4.57 16.14 -19.68
C PRO A 59 5.14 17.21 -18.75
N LEU A 60 5.35 16.83 -17.48
CA LEU A 60 5.92 17.72 -16.46
C LEU A 60 7.03 18.47 -17.17
N PRO A 61 7.05 19.82 -17.16
CA PRO A 61 8.03 20.58 -17.93
C PRO A 61 9.38 19.94 -17.69
N THR A 62 9.90 19.30 -18.74
CA THR A 62 11.10 18.47 -18.67
C THR A 62 12.18 19.37 -18.15
N SER A 63 12.51 19.26 -16.86
CA SER A 63 13.51 20.08 -16.19
C SER A 63 13.53 21.52 -16.70
N VAL A 64 12.80 22.42 -16.05
CA VAL A 64 13.30 23.79 -16.00
C VAL A 64 14.68 23.65 -15.37
N ARG A 65 15.73 23.55 -16.20
CA ARG A 65 17.10 23.79 -15.77
C ARG A 65 17.01 25.11 -15.02
N PRO A 66 17.41 25.15 -13.75
CA PRO A 66 17.54 26.42 -13.06
C PRO A 66 18.31 27.35 -14.01
N PRO A 67 17.83 28.57 -14.28
CA PRO A 67 18.59 29.51 -15.10
C PRO A 67 20.01 29.59 -14.52
N ASP A 68 21.04 29.47 -15.37
CA ASP A 68 22.45 29.50 -14.95
C ASP A 68 22.83 30.81 -14.24
N ASP A 69 21.95 31.83 -14.32
CA ASP A 69 22.06 33.12 -13.64
C ASP A 69 21.25 33.23 -12.34
N ALA A 70 20.74 32.12 -11.80
CA ALA A 70 20.16 32.15 -10.45
C ALA A 70 21.27 32.58 -9.47
N PRO A 71 21.14 33.73 -8.79
CA PRO A 71 22.16 34.17 -7.84
C PRO A 71 22.37 33.06 -6.82
N PRO A 72 23.61 32.82 -6.36
CA PRO A 72 23.86 31.91 -5.28
C PRO A 72 23.15 32.50 -4.07
N TRP A 73 21.89 32.12 -3.85
CA TRP A 73 21.32 32.18 -2.52
C TRP A 73 22.36 31.48 -1.66
N PRO A 74 22.91 32.15 -0.64
CA PRO A 74 23.89 31.51 0.22
C PRO A 74 23.17 30.32 0.83
N VAL A 75 23.42 29.12 0.30
CA VAL A 75 23.34 27.90 1.08
C VAL A 75 24.13 28.24 2.33
N PRO A 76 23.53 28.31 3.52
CA PRO A 76 24.31 28.48 4.72
C PRO A 76 25.21 27.26 4.81
N VAL A 77 26.47 27.40 4.38
CA VAL A 77 27.53 26.41 4.64
C VAL A 77 27.98 26.51 6.10
N GLY A 78 27.21 27.21 6.94
CA GLY A 78 27.18 26.96 8.36
C GLY A 78 26.63 25.56 8.56
N ARG A 79 27.51 24.63 8.92
CA ARG A 79 27.18 23.35 9.53
C ARG A 79 26.04 23.62 10.51
N VAL A 80 24.79 23.31 10.13
CA VAL A 80 23.65 23.38 11.05
C VAL A 80 24.14 22.57 12.25
N PRO A 81 24.30 23.18 13.45
CA PRO A 81 24.75 22.42 14.59
C PRO A 81 23.78 21.26 14.69
N ALA A 82 24.31 20.04 14.58
CA ALA A 82 23.51 18.84 14.73
C ALA A 82 22.67 19.10 15.98
N ARG A 83 21.34 19.17 15.83
CA ARG A 83 20.51 19.24 17.01
C ARG A 83 20.96 18.06 17.87
N PRO A 84 21.28 18.25 19.16
CA PRO A 84 21.75 17.16 20.01
C PRO A 84 20.76 15.97 20.04
N GLU A 85 19.52 16.16 19.58
CA GLU A 85 18.52 15.11 19.36
C GLU A 85 18.73 14.21 18.12
N GLN A 86 19.67 14.51 17.21
CA GLN A 86 19.90 13.71 15.98
C GLN A 86 21.09 12.74 16.07
N ASP A 87 21.61 12.51 17.28
CA ASP A 87 22.67 11.53 17.58
C ASP A 87 22.29 10.08 17.23
N TRP A 88 21.02 9.82 16.95
CA TRP A 88 20.58 8.50 16.52
C TRP A 88 21.01 8.20 15.06
N HIS A 89 21.16 9.20 14.19
CA HIS A 89 21.56 8.97 12.79
C HIS A 89 22.97 8.38 12.69
N THR A 90 23.92 8.85 13.51
CA THR A 90 25.31 8.36 13.51
C THR A 90 25.45 6.96 14.12
N ARG A 91 24.45 6.52 14.89
CA ARG A 91 24.37 5.17 15.50
C ARG A 91 23.53 4.19 14.68
N ALA A 92 22.99 4.61 13.53
CA ALA A 92 22.15 3.76 12.72
C ALA A 92 22.98 2.66 12.04
N ALA A 93 22.53 1.40 12.16
CA ALA A 93 23.20 0.27 11.52
C ALA A 93 23.14 0.33 9.98
N CYS A 94 22.23 1.15 9.43
CA CYS A 94 22.07 1.33 7.99
C CYS A 94 23.03 2.36 7.37
N THR A 95 23.88 3.02 8.15
CA THR A 95 24.75 4.11 7.64
C THR A 95 25.72 3.63 6.55
N ASP A 96 26.12 2.35 6.60
CA ASP A 96 27.02 1.73 5.62
C ASP A 96 26.29 1.07 4.44
N LEU A 97 24.95 1.09 4.42
CA LEU A 97 24.17 0.50 3.34
C LEU A 97 23.93 1.51 2.20
N PRO A 98 23.98 1.08 0.93
CA PRO A 98 23.70 1.96 -0.19
C PRO A 98 22.25 2.46 -0.15
N THR A 99 22.06 3.75 -0.45
CA THR A 99 20.76 4.42 -0.47
C THR A 99 19.75 3.77 -1.42
N ASP A 100 20.24 3.16 -2.50
CA ASP A 100 19.41 2.48 -3.50
C ASP A 100 18.63 1.28 -2.95
N LEU A 101 19.07 0.72 -1.81
CA LEU A 101 18.31 -0.33 -1.12
C LEU A 101 17.05 0.23 -0.45
N PHE A 102 17.11 1.46 0.05
CA PHE A 102 15.97 2.12 0.71
C PHE A 102 15.05 2.80 -0.31
N TYR A 103 15.57 3.11 -1.51
CA TYR A 103 14.85 3.78 -2.59
C TYR A 103 15.02 3.03 -3.92
N PRO A 104 14.49 1.81 -4.05
CA PRO A 104 14.66 1.03 -5.27
C PRO A 104 13.99 1.73 -6.45
N ASN A 105 14.73 1.88 -7.55
CA ASN A 105 14.17 2.29 -8.82
C ASN A 105 13.09 1.30 -9.25
N HIS A 106 11.96 1.81 -9.76
CA HIS A 106 10.74 1.02 -10.06
C HIS A 106 10.90 -0.10 -11.11
N ASN A 107 12.11 -0.34 -11.61
CA ASN A 107 12.42 -1.29 -12.66
C ASN A 107 13.27 -2.49 -12.22
N ILE A 108 13.49 -2.67 -10.91
CA ILE A 108 14.29 -3.80 -10.42
C ILE A 108 13.34 -4.95 -10.02
N GLN A 109 13.42 -6.08 -10.74
CA GLN A 109 12.62 -7.29 -10.47
C GLN A 109 12.97 -8.01 -9.15
N THR A 110 13.91 -7.49 -8.36
CA THR A 110 14.39 -8.08 -7.10
C THR A 110 13.87 -7.35 -5.85
N VAL A 111 12.71 -6.69 -5.92
CA VAL A 111 12.08 -6.01 -4.77
C VAL A 111 12.06 -6.89 -3.52
N LYS A 112 11.78 -8.19 -3.66
CA LYS A 112 11.78 -9.14 -2.53
C LYS A 112 13.14 -9.32 -1.83
N ASP A 113 14.23 -9.33 -2.59
CA ASP A 113 15.57 -9.53 -2.02
C ASP A 113 16.11 -8.23 -1.41
N ILE A 114 15.74 -7.09 -2.00
CA ILE A 114 16.01 -5.75 -1.47
C ILE A 114 15.26 -5.59 -0.14
N ASP A 115 13.97 -5.90 -0.11
CA ASP A 115 13.13 -5.82 1.09
C ASP A 115 13.72 -6.65 2.23
N ARG A 116 14.18 -7.87 1.95
CA ARG A 116 14.74 -8.75 2.99
C ARG A 116 16.02 -8.17 3.60
N ARG A 117 16.94 -7.67 2.78
CA ARG A 117 18.19 -7.06 3.27
C ARG A 117 17.95 -5.79 4.08
N VAL A 118 17.00 -4.95 3.64
CA VAL A 118 16.62 -3.73 4.35
C VAL A 118 15.95 -4.07 5.68
N VAL A 119 14.98 -4.99 5.69
CA VAL A 119 14.28 -5.42 6.90
C VAL A 119 15.25 -6.03 7.91
N ASP A 120 16.17 -6.89 7.48
CA ASP A 120 17.17 -7.49 8.36
C ASP A 120 18.10 -6.44 8.99
N ALA A 121 18.49 -5.40 8.23
CA ALA A 121 19.29 -4.29 8.75
C ALA A 121 18.50 -3.41 9.73
N CYS A 122 17.24 -3.09 9.41
CA CYS A 122 16.37 -2.33 10.29
C CYS A 122 16.11 -3.06 11.62
N ASN A 123 15.85 -4.37 11.59
CA ASN A 123 15.59 -5.18 12.77
C ASN A 123 16.79 -5.30 13.72
N ARG A 124 18.02 -5.11 13.22
CA ARG A 124 19.25 -5.09 14.04
C ARG A 124 19.69 -3.69 14.44
N CYS A 125 18.98 -2.65 13.99
CA CYS A 125 19.36 -1.27 14.20
C CYS A 125 19.02 -0.83 15.64
N PRO A 126 19.99 -0.41 16.47
CA PRO A 126 19.75 -0.04 17.87
C PRO A 126 18.91 1.22 18.04
N VAL A 127 18.73 2.00 16.97
CA VAL A 127 18.01 3.28 16.94
C VAL A 127 16.71 3.20 16.13
N LEU A 128 16.20 2.00 15.85
CA LEU A 128 14.96 1.81 15.10
C LEU A 128 13.77 2.60 15.68
N PRO A 129 13.54 2.65 17.01
CA PRO A 129 12.43 3.42 17.57
C PRO A 129 12.53 4.92 17.29
N ASP A 130 13.72 5.50 17.47
CA ASP A 130 13.98 6.92 17.23
C ASP A 130 13.85 7.27 15.74
N CYS A 131 14.38 6.40 14.87
CA CYS A 131 14.28 6.54 13.41
C CYS A 131 12.82 6.49 12.93
N LEU A 132 12.02 5.57 13.47
CA LEU A 132 10.59 5.46 13.14
C LEU A 132 9.81 6.67 13.65
N ALA A 133 10.08 7.13 14.88
CA ALA A 133 9.44 8.32 15.44
C ALA A 133 9.74 9.57 14.60
N ALA A 134 11.00 9.77 14.19
CA ALA A 134 11.40 10.85 13.32
C ALA A 134 10.69 10.77 11.95
N GLY A 135 10.68 9.60 11.32
CA GLY A 135 10.02 9.39 10.03
C GLY A 135 8.51 9.65 10.07
N LEU A 136 7.82 9.26 11.15
CA LEU A 136 6.40 9.53 11.34
C LEU A 136 6.12 11.03 11.56
N ASN A 137 6.98 11.72 12.33
CA ASN A 137 6.87 13.16 12.53
C ASN A 137 7.06 13.95 11.23
N ASP A 138 8.01 13.52 10.39
CA ASP A 138 8.23 14.14 9.07
C ASP A 138 7.01 13.95 8.15
N VAL A 139 6.42 12.75 8.09
CA VAL A 139 5.22 12.50 7.28
C VAL A 139 4.04 13.37 7.71
N MET A 140 3.91 13.66 9.01
CA MET A 140 2.88 14.58 9.52
C MET A 140 3.22 16.06 9.25
N ALA A 141 4.50 16.42 9.23
CA ALA A 141 4.94 17.79 8.94
C ALA A 141 4.78 18.17 7.46
N PHE A 142 4.83 17.20 6.53
CA PHE A 142 4.64 17.43 5.09
C PHE A 142 3.21 17.17 4.58
N GLY A 143 2.23 17.21 5.48
CA GLY A 143 0.81 17.09 5.16
C GLY A 143 0.25 18.29 4.40
N GLU A 144 0.79 18.60 3.21
CA GLU A 144 0.19 19.30 2.07
C GLU A 144 1.32 19.70 1.10
N ALA A 145 1.32 19.12 -0.11
CA ALA A 145 2.20 19.43 -1.25
C ALA A 145 3.63 18.83 -1.27
N THR A 146 3.76 17.56 -1.72
CA THR A 146 4.42 17.20 -3.00
C THR A 146 4.43 15.66 -3.20
N PRO A 147 4.20 15.14 -4.42
CA PRO A 147 4.07 13.70 -4.66
C PRO A 147 5.39 12.95 -4.91
N GLN A 148 6.54 13.42 -4.37
CA GLN A 148 7.84 12.79 -4.69
C GLN A 148 8.81 12.57 -3.53
N ARG A 149 8.47 12.89 -2.28
CA ARG A 149 9.38 12.63 -1.17
C ARG A 149 8.66 12.02 0.01
N THR A 150 9.36 11.09 0.64
CA THR A 150 9.10 10.51 1.97
C THR A 150 7.79 9.73 2.13
N ALA A 151 7.88 8.41 1.91
CA ALA A 151 7.33 7.35 2.78
C ALA A 151 7.08 6.07 1.97
N ARG A 152 8.13 5.28 1.72
CA ARG A 152 7.95 3.89 1.28
C ARG A 152 9.02 2.90 1.75
N GLY A 153 9.79 3.26 2.76
CA GLY A 153 10.57 2.31 3.56
C GLY A 153 10.12 2.43 5.01
N CYS A 154 10.03 1.31 5.72
CA CYS A 154 9.77 1.15 7.16
C CYS A 154 8.33 0.85 7.65
N ALA A 155 7.31 0.78 6.78
CA ALA A 155 6.01 0.22 7.17
C ALA A 155 5.81 -1.18 6.58
N ALA A 156 6.69 -2.12 6.94
CA ALA A 156 6.43 -3.54 6.75
C ALA A 156 5.80 -4.08 8.04
N ASP A 157 4.51 -4.40 7.94
CA ASP A 157 3.66 -5.17 8.87
C ASP A 157 4.30 -5.62 10.20
N SER A 158 3.99 -4.89 11.27
CA SER A 158 4.17 -5.36 12.66
C SER A 158 2.81 -5.48 13.37
N THR A 159 1.80 -6.06 12.72
CA THR A 159 0.54 -6.46 13.38
C THR A 159 0.39 -7.98 13.58
N ALA A 160 1.46 -8.75 13.34
CA ALA A 160 1.50 -10.17 13.70
C ALA A 160 2.55 -10.42 14.79
N GLY A 161 2.13 -10.50 16.05
CA GLY A 161 2.90 -11.24 17.07
C GLY A 161 3.34 -10.50 18.34
N VAL A 162 2.47 -9.68 18.96
CA VAL A 162 2.60 -9.40 20.40
C VAL A 162 1.27 -9.71 21.09
N GLN A 163 1.00 -11.01 21.24
CA GLN A 163 0.08 -11.54 22.24
C GLN A 163 0.63 -12.87 22.74
N HIS A 164 1.63 -12.82 23.60
CA HIS A 164 1.93 -13.94 24.51
C HIS A 164 2.67 -13.40 25.73
N GLU A 165 1.91 -12.99 26.75
CA GLU A 165 2.05 -13.55 28.09
C GLU A 165 0.88 -13.10 28.99
N LEU A 166 0.55 -13.95 29.96
CA LEU A 166 -0.48 -13.82 31.00
C LEU A 166 -1.91 -14.28 30.65
N ALA A 167 -2.09 -15.61 30.62
CA ALA A 167 -3.25 -16.22 31.27
C ALA A 167 -2.95 -17.64 31.75
N ALA A 168 -3.30 -17.86 33.02
CA ALA A 168 -3.11 -19.03 33.84
C ALA A 168 -3.74 -20.33 33.29
N THR A 169 -3.03 -21.42 33.58
CA THR A 169 -3.54 -22.68 34.16
C THR A 169 -5.05 -22.92 34.09
N THR A 170 -5.48 -23.87 33.24
CA THR A 170 -6.46 -24.94 33.56
C THR A 170 -6.76 -25.83 32.34
N GLY A 171 -6.56 -27.14 32.49
CA GLY A 171 -7.55 -28.14 32.06
C GLY A 171 -7.57 -28.71 30.63
N ARG A 172 -7.52 -30.05 30.58
CA ARG A 172 -8.09 -31.00 29.59
C ARG A 172 -7.26 -31.37 28.35
N THR A 173 -6.51 -32.44 28.53
CA THR A 173 -6.29 -33.50 27.54
C THR A 173 -7.62 -34.06 27.04
N GLY A 174 -7.94 -33.78 25.77
CA GLY A 174 -9.02 -34.44 25.02
C GLY A 174 -8.46 -35.04 23.72
N PRO A 175 -8.93 -36.23 23.28
CA PRO A 175 -8.40 -36.91 22.11
C PRO A 175 -8.75 -36.19 20.81
N ARG A 176 -7.76 -36.15 19.89
CA ARG A 176 -7.84 -35.57 18.55
C ARG A 176 -8.93 -36.26 17.70
N PRO A 177 -9.82 -35.51 17.03
CA PRO A 177 -10.67 -36.09 15.99
C PRO A 177 -9.90 -36.27 14.68
N ASP A 178 -9.97 -37.50 14.19
CA ASP A 178 -9.45 -38.01 12.92
C ASP A 178 -10.10 -37.27 11.73
N ARG A 179 -9.33 -36.41 11.05
CA ARG A 179 -9.75 -35.72 9.82
C ARG A 179 -9.59 -36.66 8.61
N ARG A 180 -10.45 -37.68 8.54
CA ARG A 180 -10.69 -38.44 7.30
C ARG A 180 -11.46 -37.58 6.28
N ARG A 181 -10.68 -36.90 5.45
CA ARG A 181 -10.78 -36.83 3.98
C ARG A 181 -12.06 -37.44 3.39
N SER A 182 -13.05 -36.59 3.07
CA SER A 182 -14.17 -36.92 2.19
C SER A 182 -14.21 -35.93 1.03
N VAL A 183 -13.41 -36.20 0.00
CA VAL A 183 -13.47 -35.48 -1.28
C VAL A 183 -14.67 -36.04 -2.06
N ARG A 184 -15.86 -35.46 -1.86
CA ARG A 184 -17.00 -35.71 -2.76
C ARG A 184 -16.78 -34.92 -4.05
N ARG A 185 -16.24 -35.58 -5.08
CA ARG A 185 -16.27 -35.11 -6.47
C ARG A 185 -17.73 -34.98 -6.91
N ALA A 186 -18.21 -33.76 -7.10
CA ALA A 186 -19.47 -33.49 -7.77
C ALA A 186 -19.33 -33.85 -9.26
N VAL A 187 -19.95 -34.96 -9.67
CA VAL A 187 -20.10 -35.34 -11.07
C VAL A 187 -21.09 -34.36 -11.72
N ARG A 188 -20.61 -33.52 -12.64
CA ARG A 188 -21.49 -32.64 -13.44
C ARG A 188 -22.30 -33.50 -14.42
N PRO A 189 -23.63 -33.33 -14.51
CA PRO A 189 -24.43 -34.01 -15.51
C PRO A 189 -24.15 -33.45 -16.93
N PRO A 190 -24.27 -34.27 -17.99
CA PRO A 190 -24.03 -33.83 -19.36
C PRO A 190 -25.10 -32.84 -19.84
N ARG A 191 -24.65 -31.78 -20.52
CA ARG A 191 -25.52 -30.79 -21.16
C ARG A 191 -26.32 -31.43 -22.29
N ARG A 192 -27.65 -31.38 -22.22
CA ARG A 192 -28.55 -31.71 -23.34
C ARG A 192 -28.30 -30.74 -24.49
N ILE A 193 -27.83 -31.26 -25.63
CA ILE A 193 -27.74 -30.55 -26.90
C ILE A 193 -29.18 -30.44 -27.45
N ARG A 194 -29.71 -29.22 -27.50
CA ARG A 194 -30.98 -28.95 -28.22
C ARG A 194 -30.68 -28.96 -29.72
N ARG A 195 -31.24 -29.93 -30.44
CA ARG A 195 -31.26 -29.93 -31.91
C ARG A 195 -32.19 -28.81 -32.39
N ARG A 196 -31.70 -28.03 -33.36
CA ARG A 196 -32.44 -26.98 -34.07
C ARG A 196 -33.32 -27.66 -35.13
N PRO A 197 -34.60 -27.32 -35.27
CA PRO A 197 -35.39 -27.78 -36.40
C PRO A 197 -34.89 -27.05 -37.66
N GLU A 198 -34.55 -27.81 -38.69
CA GLU A 198 -34.38 -27.30 -40.05
C GLU A 198 -35.77 -27.14 -40.67
N ALA A 199 -35.96 -26.01 -41.35
CA ALA A 199 -37.19 -25.61 -42.03
C ALA A 199 -37.26 -26.20 -43.44
#